data_AF-A0A0G4AZY3-F1
#
_entry.id   AF-A0A0G4AZY3-F1
#
_cell.length_a   1.000
_cell.length_b   1.000
_cell.length_c   1.000
_cell.angle_alpha   90.00
_cell.angle_beta   90.00
_cell.angle_gamma   90.00
#
_symmetry.space_group_name_H-M   'P 1'
#
loop_
_entity.id
_entity.type
_entity.pdbx_description
1 polymer ?
#
loop_
_entity_poly.entity_id
_entity_poly.type
_entity_poly.pdbx_seq_one_letter_code
_entity_poly.pdbx_strand_id
1 'polypeptide(L)'
;MKKKSQKLRLFLPALLAVLAVGVIVALIFSKQRTQSISEPVASPIAELNIKDGCTRTTRLENDPQYDRALSLIQQRIDDNEKWCDKYCETGDYETKLRFHHFPASLTNCIKIVEEKIGGGAEGYFTFHSEDIKPNYFPITVDSSYSLSDDTLTALLITHEMTHVQQYLDTLNSKDNLSCRDKEVEAFVSQIDFYTKLSNEEISSVVLKMNEENDDKHPQVAMLKTMIDINRDGTCPLFTDDECSQKNLRSKLFQLISDNPSYQHQCEL
;
A
#
# COMPACT_ATOMS: atom_id res chain seq x y z
N MET A 1 1.90 2.00 -78.78
CA MET A 1 2.52 0.69 -78.47
C MET A 1 2.17 0.30 -77.05
N LYS A 2 1.72 -0.95 -76.88
CA LYS A 2 1.34 -1.59 -75.61
C LYS A 2 2.53 -1.74 -74.66
N LYS A 3 2.31 -1.57 -73.34
CA LYS A 3 2.69 -2.56 -72.31
C LYS A 3 2.01 -2.26 -70.96
N LYS A 4 1.26 -3.27 -70.49
CA LYS A 4 0.68 -3.41 -69.14
C LYS A 4 1.78 -3.76 -68.11
N SER A 5 1.54 -3.44 -66.83
CA SER A 5 1.77 -4.35 -65.69
C SER A 5 1.10 -3.73 -64.44
N GLN A 6 -0.13 -4.13 -64.04
CA GLN A 6 -0.42 -5.22 -63.10
C GLN A 6 0.49 -5.25 -61.86
N LYS A 7 -0.01 -4.74 -60.73
CA LYS A 7 0.27 -5.17 -59.35
C LYS A 7 -0.62 -4.39 -58.38
N LEU A 8 -1.89 -4.76 -58.29
CA LEU A 8 -2.77 -4.33 -57.19
C LEU A 8 -3.95 -5.29 -57.11
N ARG A 9 -3.80 -6.41 -56.38
CA ARG A 9 -4.87 -7.32 -55.96
C ARG A 9 -4.25 -8.50 -55.20
N LEU A 10 -3.75 -8.25 -53.99
CA LEU A 10 -3.36 -9.34 -53.09
C LEU A 10 -3.23 -8.88 -51.62
N PHE A 11 -4.18 -8.08 -51.11
CA PHE A 11 -4.18 -7.69 -49.68
C PHE A 11 -5.57 -7.55 -49.06
N LEU A 12 -6.63 -8.05 -49.70
CA LEU A 12 -8.00 -7.92 -49.16
C LEU A 12 -8.55 -9.11 -48.36
N PRO A 13 -8.16 -10.39 -48.55
CA PRO A 13 -8.73 -11.48 -47.75
C PRO A 13 -8.06 -11.68 -46.38
N ALA A 14 -6.86 -11.14 -46.15
CA ALA A 14 -6.15 -11.30 -44.86
C ALA A 14 -6.69 -10.36 -43.76
N LEU A 15 -7.22 -9.19 -44.12
CA LEU A 15 -7.70 -8.20 -43.14
C LEU A 15 -9.06 -8.58 -42.52
N LEU A 16 -9.89 -9.34 -43.24
CA LEU A 16 -11.20 -9.80 -42.77
C LEU A 16 -11.12 -10.99 -41.79
N ALA A 17 -10.07 -11.82 -41.87
CA ALA A 17 -9.88 -12.93 -40.95
C ALA A 17 -9.43 -12.48 -39.54
N VAL A 18 -8.66 -11.40 -39.44
CA VAL A 18 -8.17 -10.86 -38.15
C VAL A 18 -9.30 -10.19 -37.35
N LEU A 19 -10.23 -9.51 -38.03
CA LEU A 19 -11.39 -8.89 -37.39
C LEU A 19 -12.41 -9.90 -36.85
N ALA A 20 -12.58 -11.05 -37.52
CA ALA A 20 -13.52 -12.08 -37.07
C ALA A 20 -13.04 -12.83 -35.81
N VAL A 21 -11.73 -13.01 -35.63
CA VAL A 21 -11.16 -13.63 -34.41
C VAL A 21 -11.19 -12.67 -33.21
N GLY A 22 -10.97 -11.37 -33.43
CA GLY A 22 -11.02 -10.35 -32.38
C GLY A 22 -12.40 -10.19 -31.74
N VAL A 23 -13.49 -10.31 -32.52
CA VAL A 23 -14.87 -10.20 -32.02
C VAL A 23 -15.29 -11.42 -31.20
N ILE A 24 -14.79 -12.62 -31.53
CA ILE A 24 -15.12 -13.85 -30.79
C ILE A 24 -14.43 -13.89 -29.42
N VAL A 25 -13.19 -13.40 -29.30
CA VAL A 25 -12.49 -13.30 -28.00
C VAL A 25 -13.18 -12.28 -27.08
N ALA A 26 -13.61 -11.13 -27.60
CA ALA A 26 -14.32 -10.12 -26.81
C ALA A 26 -15.68 -10.63 -26.26
N LEU A 27 -16.39 -11.47 -27.03
CA LEU A 27 -17.67 -12.05 -26.60
C LEU A 27 -17.51 -13.19 -25.58
N ILE A 28 -16.38 -13.89 -25.57
CA ILE A 28 -16.11 -14.93 -24.56
C ILE A 28 -15.73 -14.28 -23.21
N PHE A 29 -14.98 -13.19 -23.20
CA PHE A 29 -14.63 -12.47 -21.96
C PHE A 29 -15.79 -11.64 -21.38
N SER A 30 -16.74 -11.17 -22.20
CA SER A 30 -17.91 -10.44 -21.70
C SER A 30 -18.93 -11.31 -20.97
N LYS A 31 -18.84 -12.65 -21.03
CA LYS A 31 -19.87 -13.55 -20.49
C LYS A 31 -19.56 -14.13 -19.10
N GLN A 32 -18.43 -13.77 -18.48
CA GLN A 32 -18.04 -14.27 -17.16
C GLN A 32 -18.40 -13.36 -15.98
N ARG A 33 -19.08 -12.22 -16.18
CA ARG A 33 -19.42 -11.29 -15.09
C ARG A 33 -20.92 -11.12 -14.90
N THR A 34 -21.56 -12.08 -14.21
CA THR A 34 -22.63 -11.82 -13.21
C THR A 34 -23.01 -13.15 -12.52
N GLN A 35 -22.13 -13.67 -11.68
CA GLN A 35 -22.62 -14.38 -10.50
C GLN A 35 -22.56 -13.35 -9.36
N SER A 36 -23.73 -12.81 -9.03
CA SER A 36 -23.97 -12.15 -7.75
C SER A 36 -23.79 -13.23 -6.69
N ILE A 37 -22.55 -13.38 -6.21
CA ILE A 37 -22.29 -14.01 -4.94
C ILE A 37 -22.84 -13.01 -3.94
N SER A 38 -23.95 -13.35 -3.29
CA SER A 38 -24.42 -12.62 -2.13
C SER A 38 -23.33 -12.73 -1.07
N GLU A 39 -22.59 -11.64 -0.85
CA GLU A 39 -21.63 -11.56 0.25
C GLU A 39 -22.35 -11.91 1.56
N PRO A 40 -21.82 -12.84 2.36
CA PRO A 40 -22.40 -13.14 3.65
C PRO A 40 -22.24 -11.90 4.53
N VAL A 41 -23.38 -11.26 4.82
CA VAL A 41 -23.44 -10.13 5.74
C VAL A 41 -22.99 -10.61 7.12
N ALA A 42 -21.88 -10.07 7.61
CA ALA A 42 -21.37 -10.37 8.94
C ALA A 42 -22.45 -10.13 10.00
N SER A 43 -22.50 -10.99 11.02
CA SER A 43 -23.44 -10.80 12.14
C SER A 43 -23.12 -9.50 12.88
N PRO A 44 -24.11 -8.67 13.25
CA PRO A 44 -23.90 -7.40 13.96
C PRO A 44 -23.06 -7.50 15.24
N ILE A 45 -23.03 -8.68 15.89
CA ILE A 45 -22.22 -8.93 17.10
C ILE A 45 -20.73 -9.11 16.75
N ALA A 46 -20.42 -9.72 15.60
CA ALA A 46 -19.05 -9.89 15.15
C ALA A 46 -18.42 -8.54 14.79
N GLU A 47 -19.15 -7.67 14.10
CA GLU A 47 -18.71 -6.30 13.78
C GLU A 47 -18.50 -5.44 15.03
N LEU A 48 -19.37 -5.58 16.04
CA LEU A 48 -19.23 -4.82 17.29
C LEU A 48 -17.90 -5.13 18.00
N ASN A 49 -17.48 -6.39 18.03
CA ASN A 49 -16.23 -6.80 18.67
C ASN A 49 -14.98 -6.43 17.85
N ILE A 50 -15.12 -6.14 16.56
CA ILE A 50 -14.02 -5.66 15.71
C ILE A 50 -13.81 -4.15 15.91
N LYS A 51 -14.88 -3.39 16.21
CA LYS A 51 -14.81 -1.93 16.47
C LYS A 51 -13.89 -1.56 17.62
N ASP A 52 -13.76 -2.43 18.62
CA ASP A 52 -12.86 -2.24 19.77
C ASP A 52 -11.37 -2.30 19.37
N GLY A 53 -11.07 -2.67 18.12
CA GLY A 53 -9.71 -2.70 17.58
C GLY A 53 -8.86 -3.83 18.14
N CYS A 54 -7.58 -3.53 18.36
CA CYS A 54 -6.63 -4.48 18.92
C CYS A 54 -6.54 -4.36 20.45
N THR A 55 -7.03 -5.39 21.15
CA THR A 55 -6.96 -5.53 22.61
C THR A 55 -5.96 -6.59 23.07
N ARG A 56 -5.24 -7.25 22.15
CA ARG A 56 -4.19 -8.21 22.48
C ARG A 56 -3.00 -7.52 23.13
N THR A 57 -2.47 -8.15 24.18
CA THR A 57 -1.20 -7.78 24.81
C THR A 57 -0.02 -8.61 24.32
N THR A 58 -0.29 -9.69 23.58
CA THR A 58 0.72 -10.56 22.99
C THR A 58 0.48 -10.74 21.50
N ARG A 59 1.58 -10.79 20.73
CA ARG A 59 1.51 -10.97 19.28
C ARG A 59 0.87 -12.29 18.88
N LEU A 60 0.23 -12.27 17.71
CA LEU A 60 -0.10 -13.49 17.00
C LEU A 60 1.19 -14.15 16.53
N GLU A 61 1.18 -15.48 16.38
CA GLU A 61 2.31 -16.22 15.83
C GLU A 61 2.44 -15.93 14.32
N ASN A 62 3.58 -15.40 13.91
CA ASN A 62 3.97 -15.28 12.50
C ASN A 62 5.28 -16.03 12.26
N ASP A 63 5.62 -16.23 10.98
CA ASP A 63 6.93 -16.75 10.65
C ASP A 63 8.03 -15.79 11.09
N PRO A 64 9.24 -16.30 11.42
CA PRO A 64 10.26 -15.51 12.11
C PRO A 64 10.64 -14.19 11.43
N GLN A 65 10.61 -14.12 10.10
CA GLN A 65 10.91 -12.90 9.35
C GLN A 65 9.87 -11.80 9.56
N TYR A 66 8.59 -12.18 9.61
CA TYR A 66 7.49 -11.23 9.85
C TYR A 66 7.41 -10.81 11.30
N ASP A 67 7.69 -11.73 12.23
CA ASP A 67 7.79 -11.38 13.64
C ASP A 67 8.94 -10.40 13.89
N ARG A 68 10.08 -10.51 13.20
CA ARG A 68 11.14 -9.50 13.28
C ARG A 68 10.72 -8.15 12.68
N ALA A 69 10.08 -8.13 11.52
CA ALA A 69 9.56 -6.90 10.91
C ALA A 69 8.52 -6.19 11.79
N LEU A 70 7.54 -6.93 12.34
CA LEU A 70 6.56 -6.40 13.30
C LEU A 70 7.22 -5.91 14.60
N SER A 71 8.27 -6.60 15.08
CA SER A 71 9.05 -6.14 16.24
C SER A 71 9.71 -4.81 15.95
N LEU A 72 10.28 -4.64 14.76
CA LEU A 72 10.93 -3.41 14.34
C LEU A 72 9.92 -2.26 14.28
N ILE A 73 8.74 -2.48 13.70
CA ILE A 73 7.65 -1.49 13.68
C ILE A 73 7.30 -1.05 15.10
N GLN A 74 6.99 -2.01 15.97
CA GLN A 74 6.64 -1.74 17.36
C GLN A 74 7.76 -0.97 18.07
N GLN A 75 9.01 -1.40 17.93
CA GLN A 75 10.15 -0.77 18.56
C GLN A 75 10.32 0.69 18.14
N ARG A 76 10.23 0.99 16.84
CA ARG A 76 10.44 2.38 16.35
C ARG A 76 9.31 3.31 16.79
N ILE A 77 8.07 2.82 16.86
CA ILE A 77 6.95 3.61 17.39
C ILE A 77 7.14 3.84 18.89
N ASP A 78 7.39 2.79 19.69
CA ASP A 78 7.60 2.89 21.13
C ASP A 78 8.80 3.81 21.49
N ASP A 79 9.90 3.72 20.75
CA ASP A 79 11.08 4.55 20.97
C ASP A 79 10.80 6.02 20.61
N ASN A 80 10.02 6.28 19.56
CA ASN A 80 9.58 7.61 19.20
C ASN A 80 8.60 8.20 20.23
N GLU A 81 7.67 7.39 20.76
CA GLU A 81 6.78 7.80 21.85
C GLU A 81 7.55 8.18 23.10
N LYS A 82 8.48 7.33 23.56
CA LYS A 82 9.35 7.64 24.73
C LYS A 82 10.19 8.89 24.52
N TRP A 83 10.70 9.10 23.30
CA TRP A 83 11.42 10.31 22.95
C TRP A 83 10.49 11.52 23.05
N CYS A 84 9.28 11.44 22.50
CA CYS A 84 8.32 12.53 22.53
C CYS A 84 7.84 12.85 23.95
N ASP A 85 7.57 11.86 24.78
CA ASP A 85 7.21 12.06 26.20
C ASP A 85 8.29 12.81 26.98
N LYS A 86 9.55 12.72 26.53
CA LYS A 86 10.69 13.43 27.14
C LYS A 86 10.95 14.82 26.55
N TYR A 87 10.67 15.02 25.25
CA TYR A 87 11.16 16.19 24.50
C TYR A 87 10.07 17.01 23.78
N CYS A 88 8.85 16.49 23.63
CA CYS A 88 7.72 17.22 23.07
C CYS A 88 7.11 18.11 24.16
N GLU A 89 7.66 19.31 24.34
CA GLU A 89 7.25 20.25 25.39
C GLU A 89 5.91 20.97 25.09
N THR A 90 5.41 20.88 23.85
CA THR A 90 4.18 21.53 23.40
C THR A 90 3.30 20.55 22.61
N GLY A 91 1.99 20.80 22.58
CA GLY A 91 1.06 20.01 21.76
C GLY A 91 1.36 20.06 20.26
N ASP A 92 1.98 21.14 19.78
CA ASP A 92 2.43 21.27 18.39
C ASP A 92 3.59 20.31 18.09
N TYR A 93 4.56 20.17 19.01
CA TYR A 93 5.66 19.21 18.85
C TYR A 93 5.14 17.77 18.89
N GLU A 94 4.19 17.49 19.78
CA GLU A 94 3.59 16.17 19.88
C GLU A 94 2.89 15.78 18.57
N THR A 95 2.05 16.67 18.04
CA THR A 95 1.32 16.43 16.78
C THR A 95 2.27 16.23 15.60
N LYS A 96 3.40 16.95 15.56
CA LYS A 96 4.34 16.92 14.43
C LYS A 96 5.33 15.76 14.48
N LEU A 97 5.78 15.36 15.66
CA LEU A 97 6.92 14.46 15.82
C LEU A 97 6.53 13.03 16.21
N ARG A 98 5.33 12.84 16.78
CA ARG A 98 4.79 11.54 17.16
C ARG A 98 4.27 10.80 15.92
N PHE A 99 4.64 9.53 15.80
CA PHE A 99 4.00 8.63 14.85
C PHE A 99 2.54 8.40 15.27
N HIS A 100 1.58 8.78 14.43
CA HIS A 100 0.15 8.83 14.78
C HIS A 100 -0.74 8.01 13.83
N HIS A 101 -0.16 7.31 12.87
CA HIS A 101 -0.91 6.56 11.85
C HIS A 101 -1.59 5.32 12.42
N PHE A 102 -1.01 4.71 13.46
CA PHE A 102 -1.61 3.63 14.24
C PHE A 102 -0.84 3.43 15.56
N PRO A 103 -1.47 2.87 16.61
CA PRO A 103 -0.78 2.57 17.85
C PRO A 103 0.17 1.38 17.71
N ALA A 104 1.30 1.40 18.43
CA ALA A 104 2.26 0.29 18.44
C ALA A 104 1.63 -1.07 18.79
N SER A 105 0.61 -1.06 19.66
CA SER A 105 -0.12 -2.26 20.07
C SER A 105 -0.88 -2.94 18.94
N LEU A 106 -1.18 -2.26 17.83
CA LEU A 106 -1.85 -2.87 16.67
C LEU A 106 -1.05 -4.05 16.12
N THR A 107 0.28 -4.03 16.23
CA THR A 107 1.17 -5.14 15.85
C THR A 107 0.80 -6.47 16.54
N ASN A 108 0.15 -6.44 17.70
CA ASN A 108 -0.28 -7.64 18.42
C ASN A 108 -1.41 -8.41 17.74
N CYS A 109 -2.14 -7.76 16.84
CA CYS A 109 -3.30 -8.33 16.16
C CYS A 109 -3.06 -8.58 14.67
N ILE A 110 -1.86 -8.31 14.18
CA ILE A 110 -1.51 -8.55 12.77
C ILE A 110 -1.10 -10.02 12.58
N LYS A 111 -1.74 -10.66 11.59
CA LYS A 111 -1.30 -11.95 11.06
C LYS A 111 -0.82 -11.74 9.63
N ILE A 112 0.43 -12.10 9.35
CA ILE A 112 0.94 -12.14 7.98
C ILE A 112 0.57 -13.49 7.34
N VAL A 113 -0.02 -13.41 6.16
CA VAL A 113 -0.36 -14.54 5.30
C VAL A 113 0.50 -14.43 4.04
N GLU A 114 1.34 -15.43 3.80
CA GLU A 114 2.15 -15.48 2.58
C GLU A 114 1.35 -16.08 1.43
N GLU A 115 1.27 -15.37 0.32
CA GLU A 115 0.68 -15.88 -0.91
C GLU A 115 1.53 -15.47 -2.11
N LYS A 116 1.34 -16.16 -3.24
CA LYS A 116 1.89 -15.69 -4.50
C LYS A 116 0.93 -14.67 -5.09
N ILE A 117 1.30 -13.39 -5.00
CA ILE A 117 0.53 -12.27 -5.48
C ILE A 117 0.88 -12.00 -6.94
N GLY A 118 -0.14 -11.76 -7.76
CA GLY A 118 0.02 -11.37 -9.17
C GLY A 118 -0.05 -9.85 -9.34
N GLY A 119 0.37 -9.35 -10.50
CA GLY A 119 0.10 -7.95 -10.90
C GLY A 119 1.00 -6.89 -10.27
N GLY A 120 2.12 -7.29 -9.65
CA GLY A 120 3.12 -6.37 -9.12
C GLY A 120 2.78 -5.78 -7.75
N ALA A 121 1.70 -6.23 -7.11
CA ALA A 121 1.44 -5.93 -5.71
C ALA A 121 2.36 -6.76 -4.80
N GLU A 122 2.87 -6.12 -3.76
CA GLU A 122 3.83 -6.71 -2.82
C GLU A 122 3.17 -7.15 -1.50
N GLY A 123 2.03 -6.54 -1.18
CA GLY A 123 1.16 -6.91 -0.09
C GLY A 123 -0.21 -6.24 -0.28
N TYR A 124 -1.18 -6.65 0.53
CA TYR A 124 -2.47 -5.99 0.63
C TYR A 124 -3.22 -6.35 1.93
N PHE A 125 -4.04 -5.41 2.38
CA PHE A 125 -5.12 -5.64 3.35
C PHE A 125 -6.50 -5.54 2.67
N THR A 126 -7.36 -6.54 2.85
CA THR A 126 -8.70 -6.56 2.24
C THR A 126 -9.77 -6.09 3.23
N PHE A 127 -10.39 -4.94 2.93
CA PHE A 127 -11.52 -4.43 3.70
C PHE A 127 -12.69 -5.41 3.66
N HIS A 128 -13.42 -5.54 4.78
CA HIS A 128 -14.60 -6.41 4.91
C HIS A 128 -14.38 -7.91 4.58
N SER A 129 -13.12 -8.38 4.59
CA SER A 129 -12.84 -9.81 4.43
C SER A 129 -13.47 -10.64 5.56
N GLU A 130 -14.04 -11.79 5.21
CA GLU A 130 -14.58 -12.79 6.15
C GLU A 130 -13.51 -13.35 7.11
N ASP A 131 -12.24 -13.24 6.73
CA ASP A 131 -11.11 -13.68 7.55
C ASP A 131 -10.79 -12.72 8.70
N ILE A 132 -11.25 -11.46 8.63
CA ILE A 132 -11.10 -10.48 9.70
C ILE A 132 -11.96 -10.91 10.89
N LYS A 133 -11.32 -11.03 12.05
CA LYS A 133 -11.98 -11.42 13.31
C LYS A 133 -11.55 -10.45 14.41
N PRO A 134 -12.30 -10.36 15.53
CA PRO A 134 -11.85 -9.58 16.67
C PRO A 134 -10.41 -9.97 17.03
N ASN A 135 -9.53 -8.97 17.16
CA ASN A 135 -8.11 -9.17 17.46
C ASN A 135 -7.28 -9.95 16.41
N TYR A 136 -7.75 -10.05 15.17
CA TYR A 136 -7.07 -10.74 14.09
C TYR A 136 -7.29 -10.01 12.77
N PHE A 137 -6.22 -9.39 12.27
CA PHE A 137 -6.21 -8.63 11.02
C PHE A 137 -5.18 -9.27 10.07
N PRO A 138 -5.65 -10.07 9.09
CA PRO A 138 -4.75 -10.70 8.12
C PRO A 138 -4.24 -9.67 7.11
N ILE A 139 -2.93 -9.58 6.97
CA ILE A 139 -2.26 -8.85 5.88
C ILE A 139 -1.60 -9.89 4.98
N THR A 140 -1.93 -9.83 3.68
CA THR A 140 -1.31 -10.73 2.71
C THR A 140 -0.03 -10.09 2.19
N VAL A 141 1.05 -10.86 2.12
CA VAL A 141 2.36 -10.41 1.61
C VAL A 141 2.84 -11.38 0.54
N ASP A 142 3.45 -10.88 -0.53
CA ASP A 142 3.97 -11.74 -1.59
C ASP A 142 5.08 -12.66 -1.06
N SER A 143 5.01 -13.92 -1.45
CA SER A 143 5.99 -14.96 -1.08
C SER A 143 7.45 -14.58 -1.36
N SER A 144 7.74 -13.64 -2.26
CA SER A 144 9.11 -13.13 -2.47
C SER A 144 9.69 -12.42 -1.25
N TYR A 145 8.85 -11.94 -0.33
CA TYR A 145 9.29 -11.27 0.91
C TYR A 145 9.75 -12.22 2.01
N SER A 146 9.52 -13.52 1.87
CA SER A 146 10.08 -14.54 2.76
C SER A 146 11.61 -14.42 2.90
N LEU A 147 12.29 -13.87 1.89
CA LEU A 147 13.74 -13.65 1.82
C LEU A 147 14.15 -12.18 1.86
N SER A 148 13.20 -11.26 1.98
CA SER A 148 13.49 -9.82 2.12
C SER A 148 14.02 -9.51 3.52
N ASP A 149 14.80 -8.43 3.64
CA ASP A 149 15.26 -7.98 4.95
C ASP A 149 14.13 -7.35 5.76
N ASP A 150 14.27 -7.45 7.09
CA ASP A 150 13.27 -7.03 8.06
C ASP A 150 12.85 -5.56 7.88
N THR A 151 13.76 -4.67 7.43
CA THR A 151 13.46 -3.24 7.21
C THR A 151 12.55 -3.02 6.00
N LEU A 152 12.80 -3.71 4.88
CA LEU A 152 11.92 -3.61 3.71
C LEU A 152 10.54 -4.19 3.99
N THR A 153 10.50 -5.33 4.68
CA THR A 153 9.24 -5.96 5.09
C THR A 153 8.49 -5.08 6.08
N ALA A 154 9.18 -4.38 7.00
CA ALA A 154 8.56 -3.43 7.91
C ALA A 154 7.97 -2.20 7.20
N LEU A 155 8.62 -1.69 6.15
CA LEU A 155 8.09 -0.58 5.35
C LEU A 155 6.78 -0.97 4.65
N LEU A 156 6.75 -2.15 4.03
CA LEU A 156 5.54 -2.69 3.41
C LEU A 156 4.44 -2.90 4.46
N ILE A 157 4.74 -3.60 5.56
CA ILE A 157 3.73 -3.88 6.60
C ILE A 157 3.20 -2.59 7.23
N THR A 158 4.01 -1.54 7.38
CA THR A 158 3.53 -0.24 7.89
C THR A 158 2.47 0.38 6.97
N HIS A 159 2.66 0.30 5.65
CA HIS A 159 1.66 0.72 4.69
C HIS A 159 0.36 -0.05 4.90
N GLU A 160 0.43 -1.38 4.93
CA GLU A 160 -0.76 -2.24 5.10
C GLU A 160 -1.44 -2.10 6.47
N MET A 161 -0.67 -1.88 7.55
CA MET A 161 -1.20 -1.59 8.88
C MET A 161 -1.96 -0.26 8.92
N THR A 162 -1.62 0.68 8.06
CA THR A 162 -2.38 1.93 7.93
C THR A 162 -3.77 1.67 7.36
N HIS A 163 -3.90 0.75 6.39
CA HIS A 163 -5.21 0.28 5.94
C HIS A 163 -6.00 -0.46 7.01
N VAL A 164 -5.33 -1.26 7.86
CA VAL A 164 -5.98 -1.88 9.03
C VAL A 164 -6.56 -0.79 9.96
N GLN A 165 -5.80 0.25 10.26
CA GLN A 165 -6.27 1.35 11.10
C GLN A 165 -7.43 2.12 10.44
N GLN A 166 -7.34 2.42 9.14
CA GLN A 166 -8.43 3.07 8.38
C GLN A 166 -9.72 2.23 8.38
N TYR A 167 -9.61 0.90 8.32
CA TYR A 167 -10.75 0.01 8.46
C TYR A 167 -11.38 0.11 9.85
N LEU A 168 -10.57 0.11 10.91
CA LEU A 168 -11.05 0.32 12.28
C LEU A 168 -11.73 1.69 12.44
N ASP A 169 -11.17 2.75 11.86
CA ASP A 169 -11.76 4.09 11.88
C ASP A 169 -13.07 4.16 11.09
N THR A 170 -13.17 3.45 9.96
CA THR A 170 -14.42 3.30 9.20
C THR A 170 -15.50 2.65 10.06
N LEU A 171 -15.19 1.55 10.75
CA LEU A 171 -16.14 0.88 11.64
C LEU A 171 -16.59 1.77 12.82
N ASN A 172 -15.76 2.71 13.23
CA ASN A 172 -16.02 3.68 14.30
C ASN A 172 -16.60 5.01 13.79
N SER A 173 -16.97 5.11 12.51
CA SER A 173 -17.48 6.34 11.89
C SER A 173 -16.54 7.54 12.01
N LYS A 174 -15.22 7.29 12.04
CA LYS A 174 -14.14 8.29 12.15
C LYS A 174 -13.42 8.54 10.82
N ASP A 175 -13.71 7.76 9.80
CA ASP A 175 -13.08 7.85 8.48
C ASP A 175 -14.10 8.30 7.43
N ASN A 176 -13.70 9.28 6.61
CA ASN A 176 -14.45 9.82 5.49
C ASN A 176 -13.59 9.96 4.22
N LEU A 177 -12.40 9.33 4.21
CA LEU A 177 -11.45 9.42 3.12
C LEU A 177 -11.92 8.61 1.91
N SER A 178 -11.66 9.13 0.70
CA SER A 178 -11.83 8.34 -0.53
C SER A 178 -10.77 7.24 -0.61
N CYS A 179 -10.95 6.22 -1.46
CA CYS A 179 -9.95 5.18 -1.66
C CYS A 179 -8.56 5.77 -2.00
N ARG A 180 -8.50 6.78 -2.87
CA ARG A 180 -7.23 7.44 -3.19
C ARG A 180 -6.61 8.16 -2.01
N ASP A 181 -7.42 8.84 -1.20
CA ASP A 181 -6.89 9.53 -0.02
C ASP A 181 -6.39 8.53 1.03
N LYS A 182 -7.01 7.34 1.12
CA LYS A 182 -6.54 6.24 1.97
C LYS A 182 -5.15 5.73 1.55
N GLU A 183 -4.95 5.53 0.25
CA GLU A 183 -3.64 5.18 -0.32
C GLU A 183 -2.59 6.26 -0.06
N VAL A 184 -2.96 7.55 -0.22
CA VAL A 184 -2.08 8.67 0.09
C VAL A 184 -1.62 8.62 1.55
N GLU A 185 -2.56 8.46 2.51
CA GLU A 185 -2.18 8.38 3.92
C GLU A 185 -1.36 7.13 4.26
N ALA A 186 -1.60 5.99 3.57
CA ALA A 186 -0.77 4.80 3.73
C ALA A 186 0.68 5.03 3.26
N PHE A 187 0.89 5.75 2.16
CA PHE A 187 2.22 6.18 1.73
C PHE A 187 2.87 7.21 2.65
N VAL A 188 2.09 8.17 3.16
CA VAL A 188 2.58 9.12 4.17
C VAL A 188 3.04 8.39 5.43
N SER A 189 2.27 7.41 5.90
CA SER A 189 2.64 6.53 7.01
C SER A 189 3.96 5.78 6.77
N GLN A 190 4.14 5.26 5.55
CA GLN A 190 5.37 4.57 5.15
C GLN A 190 6.59 5.50 5.19
N ILE A 191 6.51 6.72 4.65
CA ILE A 191 7.65 7.67 4.71
C ILE A 191 7.88 8.18 6.14
N ASP A 192 6.82 8.41 6.92
CA ASP A 192 6.96 8.81 8.33
C ASP A 192 7.68 7.73 9.13
N PHE A 193 7.33 6.46 8.94
CA PHE A 193 8.04 5.33 9.54
C PHE A 193 9.50 5.27 9.09
N TYR A 194 9.79 5.47 7.80
CA TYR A 194 11.16 5.56 7.30
C TYR A 194 11.99 6.61 8.05
N THR A 195 11.41 7.76 8.41
CA THR A 195 12.12 8.79 9.20
C THR A 195 12.44 8.37 10.64
N LYS A 196 11.84 7.30 11.15
CA LYS A 196 12.08 6.76 12.50
C LYS A 196 13.11 5.64 12.54
N LEU A 197 13.53 5.14 11.37
CA LEU A 197 14.56 4.12 11.26
C LEU A 197 15.92 4.62 11.80
N SER A 198 16.76 3.70 12.27
CA SER A 198 18.14 4.03 12.64
C SER A 198 18.99 4.40 11.42
N ASN A 199 20.17 4.96 11.65
CA ASN A 199 21.11 5.29 10.57
C ASN A 199 21.51 4.05 9.76
N GLU A 200 21.70 2.91 10.40
CA GLU A 200 22.05 1.64 9.76
C GLU A 200 20.88 1.11 8.91
N GLU A 201 19.66 1.21 9.41
CA GLU A 201 18.44 0.81 8.69
C GLU A 201 18.17 1.73 7.49
N ILE A 202 18.31 3.04 7.68
CA ILE A 202 18.25 4.02 6.59
C ILE A 202 19.32 3.71 5.53
N SER A 203 20.56 3.42 5.96
CA SER A 203 21.63 3.07 5.02
C SER A 203 21.31 1.80 4.23
N SER A 204 20.72 0.79 4.89
CA SER A 204 20.26 -0.44 4.25
C SER A 204 19.17 -0.19 3.20
N VAL A 205 18.24 0.74 3.47
CA VAL A 205 17.19 1.13 2.50
C VAL A 205 17.77 1.93 1.35
N VAL A 206 18.63 2.91 1.63
CA VAL A 206 19.27 3.77 0.61
C VAL A 206 20.15 2.95 -0.33
N LEU A 207 20.85 1.91 0.16
CA LEU A 207 21.60 1.01 -0.71
C LEU A 207 20.69 0.36 -1.75
N LYS A 208 19.50 -0.11 -1.34
CA LYS A 208 18.52 -0.75 -2.24
C LYS A 208 17.87 0.23 -3.20
N MET A 209 17.63 1.49 -2.78
CA MET A 209 17.17 2.57 -3.68
C MET A 209 18.15 2.89 -4.81
N ASN A 210 19.42 2.59 -4.60
CA ASN A 210 20.51 2.83 -5.55
C ASN A 210 20.90 1.59 -6.35
N GLU A 211 20.33 0.42 -6.07
CA GLU A 211 20.48 -0.74 -6.93
C GLU A 211 19.77 -0.47 -8.27
N GLU A 212 20.39 -0.79 -9.41
CA GLU A 212 19.90 -0.44 -10.76
C GLU A 212 18.60 -1.18 -11.18
N ASN A 213 17.90 -1.81 -10.24
CA ASN A 213 16.76 -2.69 -10.51
C ASN A 213 15.55 -2.30 -9.65
N ASP A 214 15.04 -1.10 -9.89
CA ASP A 214 13.84 -0.53 -9.22
C ASP A 214 12.61 -1.47 -9.32
N ASP A 215 12.58 -2.39 -10.31
CA ASP A 215 11.52 -3.39 -10.52
C ASP A 215 11.48 -4.49 -9.46
N LYS A 216 12.55 -4.67 -8.67
CA LYS A 216 12.63 -5.76 -7.68
C LYS A 216 11.82 -5.45 -6.42
N HIS A 217 11.66 -4.16 -6.11
CA HIS A 217 11.06 -3.66 -4.87
C HIS A 217 10.25 -2.37 -5.13
N PRO A 218 9.07 -2.46 -5.77
CA PRO A 218 8.17 -1.33 -6.00
C PRO A 218 7.99 -0.38 -4.81
N GLN A 219 7.90 -0.88 -3.58
CA GLN A 219 7.79 -0.06 -2.37
C GLN A 219 9.02 0.81 -2.12
N VAL A 220 10.21 0.35 -2.51
CA VAL A 220 11.46 1.15 -2.44
C VAL A 220 11.47 2.24 -3.50
N ALA A 221 11.02 1.92 -4.71
CA ALA A 221 10.88 2.90 -5.80
C ALA A 221 9.87 4.00 -5.44
N MET A 222 8.75 3.62 -4.81
CA MET A 222 7.77 4.58 -4.31
C MET A 222 8.35 5.45 -3.17
N LEU A 223 9.08 4.85 -2.23
CA LEU A 223 9.74 5.61 -1.16
C LEU A 223 10.77 6.61 -1.70
N LYS A 224 11.55 6.22 -2.70
CA LYS A 224 12.47 7.12 -3.42
C LYS A 224 11.72 8.28 -4.07
N THR A 225 10.60 8.00 -4.74
CA THR A 225 9.72 9.02 -5.33
C THR A 225 9.22 10.02 -4.28
N MET A 226 8.80 9.55 -3.10
CA MET A 226 8.37 10.42 -2.00
C MET A 226 9.51 11.30 -1.46
N ILE A 227 10.72 10.75 -1.35
CA ILE A 227 11.91 11.51 -0.95
C ILE A 227 12.24 12.59 -1.97
N ASP A 228 12.14 12.28 -3.27
CA ASP A 228 12.43 13.22 -4.35
C ASP A 228 11.38 14.34 -4.43
N ILE A 229 10.10 14.04 -4.20
CA ILE A 229 9.03 15.05 -4.08
C ILE A 229 9.35 16.05 -2.97
N ASN A 230 9.81 15.57 -1.81
CA ASN A 230 10.19 16.44 -0.69
C ASN A 230 11.46 17.26 -0.96
N ARG A 231 12.23 16.92 -2.00
CA ARG A 231 13.49 17.60 -2.39
C ARG A 231 13.36 18.46 -3.65
N ASP A 232 12.19 18.50 -4.27
CA ASP A 232 11.97 19.15 -5.58
C ASP A 232 12.13 20.69 -5.57
N GLY A 233 12.29 21.29 -4.38
CA GLY A 233 12.48 22.72 -4.19
C GLY A 233 11.19 23.54 -4.31
N THR A 234 10.03 22.89 -4.47
CA THR A 234 8.71 23.55 -4.51
C THR A 234 8.39 24.24 -3.19
N CYS A 235 8.78 23.62 -2.07
CA CYS A 235 8.62 24.18 -0.73
C CYS A 235 9.99 24.63 -0.18
N PRO A 236 10.06 25.76 0.54
CA PRO A 236 11.26 26.17 1.24
C PRO A 236 11.74 25.09 2.21
N LEU A 237 12.95 24.56 1.97
CA LEU A 237 13.54 23.52 2.80
C LEU A 237 13.64 23.99 4.26
N PHE A 238 13.15 23.15 5.19
CA PHE A 238 13.26 23.33 6.65
C PHE A 238 12.46 24.49 7.29
N THR A 239 11.62 25.19 6.54
CA THR A 239 10.85 26.32 7.11
C THR A 239 9.35 26.22 6.95
N ASP A 240 8.84 25.33 6.08
CA ASP A 240 7.40 25.20 5.82
C ASP A 240 6.98 23.73 5.74
N ASP A 241 6.75 23.14 6.91
CA ASP A 241 6.24 21.76 7.05
C ASP A 241 4.87 21.60 6.39
N GLU A 242 4.01 22.62 6.50
CA GLU A 242 2.65 22.58 5.95
C GLU A 242 2.69 22.53 4.42
N CYS A 243 3.51 23.38 3.79
CA CYS A 243 3.75 23.32 2.35
C CYS A 243 4.27 21.94 1.95
N SER A 244 5.28 21.44 2.66
CA SER A 244 5.94 20.16 2.30
C SER A 244 4.95 19.00 2.35
N GLN A 245 4.16 18.91 3.43
CA GLN A 245 3.12 17.90 3.61
C GLN A 245 2.01 18.02 2.57
N LYS A 246 1.59 19.23 2.22
CA LYS A 246 0.59 19.47 1.18
C LYS A 246 1.12 19.13 -0.22
N ASN A 247 2.37 19.45 -0.53
CA ASN A 247 3.01 19.11 -1.80
C ASN A 247 3.13 17.59 -1.95
N LEU A 248 3.62 16.91 -0.91
CA LEU A 248 3.73 15.45 -0.89
C LEU A 248 2.38 14.77 -1.15
N ARG A 249 1.35 15.10 -0.35
CA ARG A 249 0.00 14.52 -0.51
C ARG A 249 -0.58 14.79 -1.90
N SER A 250 -0.45 16.02 -2.41
CA SER A 250 -0.94 16.38 -3.74
C SER A 250 -0.27 15.58 -4.86
N LYS A 251 1.06 15.42 -4.79
CA LYS A 251 1.82 14.63 -5.78
C LYS A 251 1.50 13.14 -5.69
N LEU A 252 1.39 12.59 -4.48
CA LEU A 252 0.96 11.21 -4.26
C LEU A 252 -0.44 10.97 -4.82
N PHE A 253 -1.39 11.87 -4.53
CA PHE A 253 -2.75 11.76 -5.06
C PHE A 253 -2.77 11.71 -6.59
N GLN A 254 -1.96 12.54 -7.25
CA GLN A 254 -1.81 12.53 -8.71
C GLN A 254 -1.20 11.20 -9.20
N LEU A 255 -0.12 10.74 -8.57
CA LEU A 255 0.55 9.47 -8.92
C LEU A 255 -0.42 8.28 -8.82
N ILE A 256 -1.18 8.20 -7.74
CA ILE A 256 -2.19 7.16 -7.52
C ILE A 256 -3.30 7.30 -8.57
N SER A 257 -3.76 8.52 -8.85
CA SER A 257 -4.82 8.78 -9.83
C SER A 257 -4.42 8.40 -11.25
N ASP A 258 -3.15 8.54 -11.62
CA ASP A 258 -2.66 8.28 -12.97
C ASP A 258 -2.21 6.82 -13.18
N ASN A 259 -2.04 6.05 -12.09
CA ASN A 259 -1.54 4.69 -12.15
C ASN A 259 -2.70 3.67 -12.37
N PRO A 260 -2.68 2.88 -13.46
CA PRO A 260 -3.76 1.95 -13.77
C PRO A 260 -4.05 0.89 -12.71
N SER A 261 -3.03 0.46 -11.94
CA SER A 261 -3.21 -0.53 -10.88
C SER A 261 -4.07 0.05 -9.75
N TYR A 262 -3.81 1.29 -9.33
CA TYR A 262 -4.59 1.97 -8.30
C TYR A 262 -5.97 2.40 -8.82
N GLN A 263 -6.09 2.77 -10.10
CA GLN A 263 -7.41 3.00 -10.71
C GLN A 263 -8.29 1.74 -10.62
N HIS A 264 -7.71 0.57 -10.88
CA HIS A 264 -8.42 -0.69 -10.77
C HIS A 264 -8.80 -1.02 -9.32
N GLN A 265 -7.87 -0.87 -8.37
CA GLN A 265 -8.09 -1.13 -6.95
C GLN A 265 -9.15 -0.20 -6.34
N CYS A 266 -9.13 1.08 -6.73
CA CYS A 266 -10.08 2.08 -6.24
C CYS A 266 -11.38 2.20 -7.06
N GLU A 267 -11.62 1.29 -8.01
CA GLU A 267 -12.81 1.27 -8.88
C GLU A 267 -13.12 2.62 -9.56
N LEU A 268 -12.08 3.29 -10.07
CA LEU A 268 -12.16 4.62 -10.69
C LEU A 268 -12.51 4.60 -12.19
#